data_AF-H2Y4P9-F1
#
_entry.id   AF-H2Y4P9-F1
#
_cell.length_a   1.000
_cell.length_b   1.000
_cell.length_c   1.000
_cell.angle_alpha   90.00
_cell.angle_beta   90.00
_cell.angle_gamma   90.00
#
_symmetry.space_group_name_H-M   'P 1'
#
loop_
_entity.id
_entity.type
_entity.pdbx_description
1 polymer ?
#
loop_
_entity_poly.entity_id
_entity_poly.type
_entity_poly.pdbx_seq_one_letter_code
_entity_poly.pdbx_strand_id
1 'polypeptide(L)'
;QPEGSSDRCLDCKLKKTCAYSAVRIYQDRAKNGYFNWPISVVTDIEDFDVLTEKLRTGPYGRCVYDCDNDVCDNQVVNLQYKDGATASFTMAAFTKRICQR
;
A
#
# COMPACT_ATOMS: atom_id res chain seq x y z
N GLN A 1 -6.07 11.97 -10.37
CA GLN A 1 -5.10 12.31 -9.30
C GLN A 1 -5.34 13.70 -8.68
N PRO A 2 -4.94 13.96 -7.41
CA PRO A 2 -5.12 15.25 -6.72
C PRO A 2 -4.37 16.40 -7.39
N GLU A 3 -4.85 17.64 -7.22
CA GLU A 3 -4.15 18.82 -7.72
C GLU A 3 -2.74 18.94 -7.10
N GLY A 4 -1.73 19.21 -7.94
CA GLY A 4 -0.33 19.32 -7.51
C GLY A 4 0.37 17.97 -7.24
N SER A 5 -0.27 16.85 -7.53
CA SER A 5 0.37 15.53 -7.58
C SER A 5 1.24 15.34 -8.83
N SER A 6 1.99 14.26 -8.86
CA SER A 6 2.78 13.80 -10.01
C SER A 6 2.66 12.29 -10.14
N ASP A 7 2.94 11.75 -11.33
CA ASP A 7 2.78 10.33 -11.66
C ASP A 7 3.66 9.39 -10.82
N ARG A 8 4.74 9.93 -10.22
CA ARG A 8 5.66 9.22 -9.32
C ARG A 8 5.74 9.91 -7.96
N CYS A 9 5.64 9.15 -6.87
CA CYS A 9 5.63 9.66 -5.50
C CYS A 9 6.94 10.37 -5.09
N LEU A 10 8.09 9.96 -5.63
CA LEU A 10 9.39 10.53 -5.27
C LEU A 10 9.52 12.00 -5.71
N ASP A 11 8.88 12.33 -6.84
CA ASP A 11 8.88 13.66 -7.44
C ASP A 11 7.67 14.51 -6.99
N CYS A 12 6.74 13.90 -6.24
CA CYS A 12 5.47 14.51 -5.87
C CYS A 12 5.63 15.56 -4.76
N LYS A 13 5.08 16.76 -4.99
CA LYS A 13 5.07 17.86 -3.99
C LYS A 13 4.24 17.50 -2.76
N LEU A 14 3.20 16.67 -2.93
CA LEU A 14 2.31 16.23 -1.86
C LEU A 14 2.89 15.08 -1.01
N LYS A 15 4.12 14.62 -1.26
CA LYS A 15 4.70 13.44 -0.58
C LYS A 15 4.73 13.52 0.95
N LYS A 16 4.64 14.72 1.55
CA LYS A 16 4.58 14.91 3.01
C LYS A 16 3.17 14.77 3.61
N THR A 17 2.12 15.06 2.84
CA THR A 17 0.73 15.10 3.33
C THR A 17 -0.14 13.99 2.76
N CYS A 18 0.20 13.46 1.58
CA CYS A 18 -0.52 12.37 0.94
C CYS A 18 -0.57 11.11 1.81
N ALA A 19 -1.75 10.51 1.94
CA ALA A 19 -1.99 9.26 2.68
C ALA A 19 -1.29 8.04 2.05
N TYR A 20 -1.03 8.08 0.75
CA TYR A 20 -0.42 7.00 -0.04
C TYR A 20 1.00 7.32 -0.50
N SER A 21 1.69 8.23 0.20
CA SER A 21 3.05 8.60 -0.18
C SER A 21 4.02 7.44 0.01
N ALA A 22 4.58 6.92 -1.09
CA ALA A 22 5.63 5.90 -1.05
C ALA A 22 6.86 6.35 -0.24
N VAL A 23 7.16 7.67 -0.23
CA VAL A 23 8.25 8.23 0.58
C VAL A 23 7.97 8.00 2.08
N ARG A 24 6.74 8.27 2.53
CA ARG A 24 6.36 8.10 3.95
C ARG A 24 6.17 6.65 4.34
N ILE A 25 5.60 5.86 3.44
CA ILE A 25 5.29 4.45 3.69
C ILE A 25 6.57 3.61 3.71
N TYR A 26 7.51 3.87 2.80
CA TYR A 26 8.72 3.06 2.62
C TYR A 26 10.00 3.80 3.03
N GLN A 27 10.38 4.91 2.38
CA GLN A 27 11.67 5.54 2.63
C GLN A 27 11.85 6.06 4.06
N ASP A 28 10.82 6.67 4.66
CA ASP A 28 10.90 7.18 6.03
C ASP A 28 11.07 6.03 7.04
N ARG A 29 10.48 4.86 6.79
CA ARG A 29 10.67 3.66 7.62
C ARG A 29 12.07 3.06 7.44
N ALA A 30 12.53 2.95 6.19
CA ALA A 30 13.87 2.45 5.87
C ALA A 30 14.97 3.32 6.50
N LYS A 31 14.82 4.66 6.49
CA LYS A 31 15.74 5.59 7.18
C LYS A 31 15.84 5.35 8.69
N ASN A 32 14.78 4.79 9.29
CA ASN A 32 14.75 4.41 10.70
C ASN A 32 15.19 2.95 10.93
N GLY A 33 15.77 2.29 9.92
CA GLY A 33 16.29 0.92 10.01
C GLY A 33 15.23 -0.18 9.90
N TYR A 34 14.00 0.14 9.47
CA TYR A 34 12.94 -0.85 9.28
C TYR A 34 12.86 -1.27 7.81
N PHE A 35 13.05 -2.56 7.52
CA PHE A 35 12.92 -3.14 6.16
C PHE A 35 11.90 -4.29 6.06
N ASN A 36 11.26 -4.65 7.18
CA ASN A 36 10.14 -5.60 7.21
C ASN A 36 8.90 -5.05 6.49
N TRP A 37 7.79 -5.79 6.54
CA TRP A 37 6.52 -5.36 5.94
C TRP A 37 6.16 -3.91 6.34
N PRO A 38 5.79 -3.04 5.37
CA PRO A 38 5.51 -3.33 3.96
C PRO A 38 6.71 -3.15 3.02
N ILE A 39 7.92 -2.84 3.49
CA ILE A 39 9.07 -2.62 2.58
C ILE A 39 9.50 -3.91 1.90
N SER A 40 9.41 -5.04 2.60
CA SER A 40 9.71 -6.36 2.06
C SER A 40 8.85 -6.78 0.85
N VAL A 41 7.72 -6.09 0.58
CA VAL A 41 6.95 -6.32 -0.66
C VAL A 41 7.50 -5.59 -1.88
N VAL A 42 8.34 -4.56 -1.65
CA VAL A 42 8.98 -3.75 -2.71
C VAL A 42 10.31 -4.36 -3.11
N THR A 43 11.07 -4.85 -2.13
CA THR A 43 12.40 -5.44 -2.30
C THR A 43 12.71 -6.35 -1.12
N ASP A 44 13.42 -7.45 -1.37
CA ASP A 44 13.96 -8.37 -0.37
C ASP A 44 15.35 -7.96 0.14
N ILE A 45 15.93 -6.90 -0.45
CA ILE A 45 17.23 -6.35 -0.08
C ILE A 45 17.04 -5.19 0.91
N GLU A 46 17.64 -5.31 2.10
CA GLU A 46 17.63 -4.29 3.15
C GLU A 46 18.63 -3.15 2.89
N ASP A 47 18.46 -2.46 1.76
CA ASP A 47 19.31 -1.34 1.35
C ASP A 47 18.47 -0.15 0.88
N PHE A 48 18.83 1.06 1.33
CA PHE A 48 18.06 2.27 1.07
C PHE A 48 18.11 2.71 -0.40
N ASP A 49 19.26 2.56 -1.05
CA ASP A 49 19.45 2.98 -2.44
C ASP A 49 18.77 1.98 -3.38
N VAL A 50 18.85 0.68 -3.08
CA VAL A 50 18.09 -0.36 -3.77
C VAL A 50 16.59 -0.12 -3.64
N LEU A 51 16.09 0.16 -2.43
CA LEU A 51 14.68 0.52 -2.23
C LEU A 51 14.30 1.76 -3.05
N THR A 52 15.14 2.80 -3.02
CA THR A 52 14.88 4.04 -3.75
C THR A 52 14.77 3.80 -5.24
N GLU A 53 15.65 2.96 -5.81
CA GLU A 53 15.60 2.59 -7.22
C GLU A 53 14.33 1.78 -7.55
N LYS A 54 13.96 0.81 -6.70
CA LYS A 54 12.72 0.06 -6.87
C LYS A 54 11.47 0.95 -6.80
N LEU A 55 11.49 2.00 -5.99
CA LEU A 55 10.43 3.01 -5.99
C LEU A 55 10.49 3.93 -7.21
N ARG A 56 11.66 4.19 -7.78
CA ARG A 56 11.78 4.99 -9.01
C ARG A 56 11.19 4.27 -10.21
N THR A 57 11.47 2.98 -10.37
CA THR A 57 11.16 2.23 -11.60
C THR A 57 10.01 1.25 -11.46
N GLY A 58 9.76 0.74 -10.25
CA GLY A 58 8.75 -0.27 -9.97
C GLY A 58 7.34 0.28 -9.74
N PRO A 59 6.37 -0.62 -9.55
CA PRO A 59 4.95 -0.26 -9.38
C PRO A 59 4.67 0.52 -8.09
N TYR A 60 5.46 0.30 -7.03
CA TYR A 60 5.22 0.85 -5.70
C TYR A 60 5.55 2.34 -5.53
N GLY A 61 6.17 2.98 -6.53
CA GLY A 61 6.38 4.42 -6.52
C GLY A 61 5.47 5.22 -7.44
N ARG A 62 4.52 4.58 -8.15
CA ARG A 62 3.53 5.27 -8.97
C ARG A 62 2.47 5.96 -8.10
N CYS A 63 1.87 7.03 -8.61
CA CYS A 63 0.75 7.72 -7.96
C CYS A 63 -0.48 6.82 -7.91
N VAL A 64 -0.93 6.43 -6.72
CA VAL A 64 -2.09 5.52 -6.58
C VAL A 64 -3.38 6.08 -7.23
N TYR A 65 -3.52 7.41 -7.31
CA TYR A 65 -4.68 8.07 -7.91
C TYR A 65 -4.58 8.24 -9.43
N ASP A 66 -3.52 7.71 -10.02
CA ASP A 66 -3.24 7.66 -11.47
C ASP A 66 -2.79 6.25 -11.89
N CYS A 67 -2.92 5.28 -10.99
CA CYS A 67 -2.67 3.88 -11.26
C CYS A 67 -3.94 3.18 -11.74
N ASP A 68 -3.71 2.08 -12.44
CA ASP A 68 -4.68 1.08 -12.90
C ASP A 68 -5.05 0.07 -11.80
N ASN A 69 -4.95 0.46 -10.52
CA ASN A 69 -5.26 -0.44 -9.41
C ASN A 69 -6.78 -0.62 -9.27
N ASP A 70 -7.24 -1.85 -9.41
CA ASP A 70 -8.66 -2.26 -9.39
C ASP A 70 -9.02 -3.12 -8.17
N VAL A 71 -8.12 -3.22 -7.18
CA VAL A 71 -8.36 -3.97 -5.95
C VAL A 71 -9.57 -3.42 -5.20
N CYS A 72 -10.49 -4.32 -4.84
CA CYS A 72 -11.72 -3.98 -4.13
C CYS A 72 -11.46 -3.31 -2.78
N ASP A 73 -12.25 -2.28 -2.47
CA ASP A 73 -12.28 -1.61 -1.17
C ASP A 73 -13.30 -2.21 -0.21
N ASN A 74 -14.25 -3.02 -0.71
CA ASN A 74 -15.21 -3.77 0.07
C ASN A 74 -15.45 -5.13 -0.58
N GLN A 75 -15.22 -6.20 0.18
CA GLN A 75 -15.43 -7.57 -0.27
C GLN A 75 -16.12 -8.37 0.84
N VAL A 76 -17.18 -9.07 0.46
CA VAL A 76 -17.84 -10.05 1.33
C VAL A 76 -17.79 -11.41 0.63
N VAL A 77 -17.21 -12.39 1.30
CA VAL A 77 -17.14 -13.78 0.84
C VAL A 77 -17.94 -14.64 1.80
N ASN A 78 -18.92 -15.37 1.28
CA ASN A 78 -19.69 -16.34 2.05
C ASN A 78 -19.24 -17.75 1.66
N LEU A 79 -18.86 -18.55 2.66
CA LEU A 79 -18.34 -19.89 2.50
C LEU A 79 -19.34 -20.89 3.08
N GLN A 80 -19.53 -22.00 2.38
CA GLN A 80 -20.23 -23.18 2.88
C GLN A 80 -19.26 -24.36 2.86
N TYR A 81 -19.08 -24.99 4.01
CA TYR A 81 -18.23 -26.17 4.18
C TYR A 81 -19.02 -27.44 3.86
N LYS A 82 -18.30 -28.54 3.61
CA LYS A 82 -18.88 -29.83 3.20
C LYS A 82 -19.82 -30.43 4.26
N ASP A 83 -19.58 -30.14 5.53
CA ASP A 83 -20.40 -30.57 6.67
C ASP A 83 -21.63 -29.67 6.91
N GLY A 84 -21.81 -28.63 6.09
CA GLY A 84 -22.92 -27.68 6.17
C GLY A 84 -22.64 -26.45 7.03
N ALA A 85 -21.48 -26.34 7.70
CA ALA A 85 -21.09 -25.11 8.39
C ALA A 85 -20.99 -23.94 7.39
N THR A 86 -21.24 -22.72 7.87
CA THR A 86 -21.11 -21.50 7.06
C THR A 86 -20.18 -20.49 7.73
N ALA A 87 -19.48 -19.71 6.91
CA ALA A 87 -18.67 -18.58 7.37
C ALA A 87 -18.88 -17.38 6.45
N SER A 88 -18.78 -16.17 7.00
CA SER A 88 -18.75 -14.93 6.22
C SER A 88 -17.46 -14.20 6.54
N PHE A 89 -16.72 -13.82 5.50
CA PHE A 89 -15.50 -13.03 5.60
C PHE A 89 -15.74 -11.67 4.96
N THR A 90 -15.58 -10.61 5.75
CA THR A 90 -15.78 -9.22 5.30
C THR A 90 -14.47 -8.46 5.38
N MET A 91 -14.04 -7.90 4.27
CA MET A 91 -12.90 -7.00 4.16
C MET A 91 -13.38 -5.62 3.72
N ALA A 92 -12.95 -4.57 4.42
CA ALA A 92 -13.23 -3.19 4.06
C ALA A 92 -11.97 -2.34 4.22
N ALA A 93 -11.63 -1.57 3.18
CA ALA A 93 -10.56 -0.59 3.18
C ALA A 93 -11.03 0.75 3.77
N PHE A 94 -10.07 1.66 3.98
CA PHE A 94 -10.29 3.05 4.42
C PHE A 94 -11.08 3.22 5.72
N THR A 95 -11.06 2.22 6.60
CA THR A 95 -11.74 2.31 7.90
C THR A 95 -10.96 3.23 8.85
N LYS A 96 -11.67 4.03 9.63
CA LYS A 96 -11.06 4.92 10.63
C LYS A 96 -10.46 4.15 11.83
N ARG A 97 -10.92 2.92 12.05
CA ARG A 97 -10.53 2.03 13.15
C ARG A 97 -10.46 0.58 12.66
N ILE A 98 -9.66 -0.24 13.33
CA ILE A 98 -9.68 -1.69 13.15
C ILE A 98 -11.08 -2.20 13.49
N CYS A 99 -11.64 -3.05 12.64
CA CYS A 99 -12.92 -3.69 12.90
C CYS A 99 -12.74 -4.66 14.07
N GLN A 100 -13.35 -4.35 15.21
CA GLN A 100 -13.48 -5.27 16.34
C GLN A 100 -14.91 -5.79 16.32
N ARG A 101 -15.08 -7.09 16.09
CA ARG A 101 -16.36 -7.81 16.20
C ARG A 101 -16.33 -8.73 17.40
#